data_AF-A0A418VHP3-F1
#
_entry.id   AF-A0A418VHP3-F1
#
_cell.length_a   1.000
_cell.length_b   1.000
_cell.length_c   1.000
_cell.angle_alpha   90.00
_cell.angle_beta   90.00
_cell.angle_gamma   90.00
#
_symmetry.space_group_name_H-M   'P 1'
#
loop_
_entity.id
_entity.type
_entity.pdbx_description
1 polymer ?
#
loop_
_entity_poly.entity_id
_entity_poly.type
_entity_poly.pdbx_seq_one_letter_code
_entity_poly.pdbx_strand_id
1 'polypeptide(L)'
;MPGRTHSREFKLEVLEQIERKQKTTAQVCREHQLSPSLIHRWRKEVEMRGGAAFTDMKTADQALERRIAELERYCGQLALENTVLKKSLANDRTRSGSK
;
A
#
# COMPACT_ATOMS: atom_id res chain seq x y z
N MET A 1 26.46 -6.48 -11.13
CA MET A 1 25.69 -6.17 -12.36
C MET A 1 24.24 -5.92 -11.97
N PRO A 2 23.66 -4.73 -12.17
CA PRO A 2 22.23 -4.52 -11.95
C PRO A 2 21.44 -5.43 -12.91
N GLY A 3 20.52 -6.23 -12.36
CA GLY A 3 19.68 -7.13 -13.16
C GLY A 3 18.72 -6.36 -14.07
N ARG A 4 18.34 -6.96 -15.20
CA ARG A 4 17.33 -6.39 -16.11
C ARG A 4 16.03 -6.16 -15.35
N THR A 5 15.53 -4.91 -15.37
CA THR A 5 14.25 -4.55 -14.75
C THR A 5 13.16 -4.61 -15.82
N HIS A 6 12.01 -5.19 -15.47
CA HIS A 6 10.84 -5.29 -16.34
C HIS A 6 9.70 -4.44 -15.78
N SER A 7 8.93 -3.78 -16.65
CA SER A 7 7.75 -3.01 -16.25
C SER A 7 6.66 -3.90 -15.68
N ARG A 8 5.72 -3.32 -14.91
CA ARG A 8 4.60 -4.05 -14.32
C ARG A 8 3.72 -4.67 -15.39
N GLU A 9 3.43 -3.91 -16.44
CA GLU A 9 2.56 -4.29 -17.55
C GLU A 9 3.11 -5.53 -18.24
N PHE A 10 4.42 -5.53 -18.52
CA PHE A 10 5.09 -6.66 -19.17
C PHE A 10 5.04 -7.93 -18.31
N LYS A 11 5.29 -7.81 -17.00
CA LYS A 11 5.23 -8.96 -16.08
C LYS A 11 3.84 -9.58 -16.05
N LEU A 12 2.80 -8.75 -16.01
CA LEU A 12 1.41 -9.20 -15.99
C LEU A 12 1.00 -9.85 -17.31
N GLU A 13 1.37 -9.25 -18.44
CA GLU A 13 1.10 -9.81 -19.76
C GLU A 13 1.73 -11.22 -19.90
N VAL A 14 2.98 -11.37 -19.49
CA VAL A 14 3.68 -12.66 -19.50
C VAL A 14 2.95 -13.71 -18.65
N LEU A 15 2.52 -13.35 -17.44
CA LEU A 15 1.82 -14.27 -16.56
C LEU A 15 0.44 -14.64 -17.13
N GLU A 16 -0.29 -13.67 -17.69
CA GLU A 16 -1.60 -13.87 -18.31
C GLU A 16 -1.52 -14.82 -19.52
N GLN A 17 -0.52 -14.66 -20.39
CA GLN A 17 -0.30 -15.57 -21.53
C GLN A 17 -0.10 -17.02 -21.06
N ILE A 18 0.57 -17.22 -19.92
CA ILE A 18 0.80 -18.54 -19.34
C ILE A 18 -0.48 -19.09 -18.69
N GLU A 19 -1.22 -18.27 -17.93
CA GLU A 19 -2.46 -18.67 -17.27
C GLU A 19 -3.56 -19.02 -18.26
N ARG A 20 -3.69 -18.26 -19.34
CA ARG A 20 -4.60 -18.54 -20.46
C ARG A 20 -4.16 -19.70 -21.34
N LYS A 21 -3.02 -20.35 -21.01
CA LYS A 21 -2.40 -21.44 -21.76
C LYS A 21 -2.12 -21.10 -23.23
N GLN A 22 -1.97 -19.80 -23.55
CA GLN A 22 -1.63 -19.34 -24.90
C GLN A 22 -0.19 -19.68 -25.25
N LYS A 23 0.71 -19.58 -24.26
CA LYS A 23 2.11 -19.98 -24.38
C LYS A 23 2.53 -20.77 -23.16
N THR A 24 3.43 -21.72 -23.36
CA THR A 24 4.08 -22.42 -22.26
C THR A 24 5.14 -21.54 -21.60
N THR A 25 5.44 -21.79 -20.32
CA THR A 25 6.53 -21.11 -19.61
C THR A 25 7.85 -21.20 -20.39
N ALA A 26 8.14 -22.34 -21.02
CA ALA A 26 9.36 -22.54 -21.80
C ALA A 26 9.43 -21.67 -23.08
N GLN A 27 8.29 -21.49 -23.77
CA GLN A 27 8.22 -20.62 -24.95
C GLN A 27 8.47 -19.16 -24.57
N VAL A 28 7.78 -18.66 -23.54
CA VAL A 28 7.94 -17.30 -23.01
C VAL A 28 9.38 -17.05 -22.56
N CYS A 29 10.00 -18.01 -21.86
CA CYS A 29 11.41 -17.90 -21.44
C CYS A 29 12.35 -17.71 -22.63
N ARG A 30 12.14 -18.43 -23.74
CA ARG A 30 12.98 -18.31 -24.94
C ARG A 30 12.73 -16.99 -25.68
N GLU A 31 11.48 -16.63 -25.87
CA GLU A 31 11.06 -15.44 -26.64
C GLU A 31 11.55 -14.15 -25.97
N HIS A 32 11.40 -14.04 -24.65
CA HIS A 32 11.74 -12.83 -23.90
C HIS A 32 13.09 -12.91 -23.18
N GLN A 33 13.87 -13.98 -23.42
CA GLN A 33 15.12 -14.29 -22.70
C GLN A 33 14.97 -14.21 -21.17
N LEU A 34 13.88 -14.81 -20.65
CA LEU A 34 13.59 -14.87 -19.22
C LEU A 34 14.05 -16.21 -18.64
N SER A 35 14.44 -16.20 -17.37
CA SER A 35 14.69 -17.44 -16.63
C SER A 35 13.37 -18.00 -16.07
N PRO A 36 13.19 -19.33 -16.03
CA PRO A 36 12.01 -19.94 -15.40
C PRO A 36 11.83 -19.52 -13.93
N SER A 37 12.93 -19.35 -13.20
CA SER A 37 12.93 -18.90 -11.80
C SER A 37 12.38 -17.47 -11.65
N LEU A 38 12.60 -16.61 -12.65
CA LEU A 38 12.05 -15.25 -12.65
C LEU A 38 10.52 -15.26 -12.81
N ILE A 39 10.00 -16.09 -13.70
CA ILE A 39 8.55 -16.28 -13.88
C ILE A 39 7.93 -16.87 -12.61
N HIS A 40 8.59 -17.85 -11.97
CA HIS A 40 8.12 -18.40 -10.70
C HIS A 40 8.05 -17.33 -9.60
N ARG A 41 9.06 -16.45 -9.50
CA ARG A 41 9.05 -15.32 -8.57
C ARG A 41 7.88 -14.37 -8.83
N TRP A 42 7.63 -14.02 -10.09
CA TRP A 42 6.51 -13.15 -10.46
C TRP A 42 5.16 -13.76 -10.08
N ARG A 43 4.99 -15.07 -10.34
CA ARG A 43 3.77 -15.80 -9.98
C ARG A 43 3.52 -15.77 -8.46
N LYS A 44 4.57 -16.00 -7.67
CA LYS A 44 4.53 -15.90 -6.20
C LYS A 44 4.20 -14.47 -5.72
N GLU A 45 4.72 -13.45 -6.40
CA GLU A 45 4.45 -12.05 -6.04
C GLU A 45 2.98 -11.68 -6.31
N VAL A 46 2.40 -12.13 -7.43
CA VAL A 46 0.97 -11.99 -7.72
C VAL A 46 0.11 -12.76 -6.72
N GLU A 47 0.49 -13.97 -6.35
CA GLU A 47 -0.22 -14.75 -5.34
C GLU A 47 -0.24 -14.04 -3.96
N MET A 48 0.88 -13.43 -3.56
CA MET A 48 0.97 -12.74 -2.27
C MET A 48 0.27 -11.37 -2.25
N ARG A 49 0.24 -10.64 -3.37
CA ARG A 49 -0.16 -9.22 -3.41
C ARG A 49 -1.37 -8.92 -4.30
N GLY A 50 -1.82 -9.90 -5.08
CA GLY A 50 -2.91 -9.74 -6.04
C GLY A 50 -2.69 -8.55 -6.98
N GLY A 51 -3.69 -7.67 -7.08
CA GLY A 51 -3.65 -6.49 -7.93
C GLY A 51 -2.54 -5.48 -7.60
N ALA A 52 -1.98 -5.53 -6.39
CA ALA A 52 -0.87 -4.67 -5.95
C ALA A 52 0.51 -5.24 -6.29
N ALA A 53 0.59 -6.38 -6.99
CA ALA A 53 1.86 -6.95 -7.43
C ALA A 53 2.61 -6.01 -8.38
N PHE A 54 3.95 -6.02 -8.26
CA PHE A 54 4.88 -5.21 -9.05
C PHE A 54 4.71 -3.69 -8.94
N THR A 55 3.96 -3.21 -7.93
CA THR A 55 3.89 -1.80 -7.58
C THR A 55 5.03 -1.45 -6.63
N ASP A 56 5.65 -0.28 -6.80
CA ASP A 56 6.72 0.19 -5.92
C ASP A 56 6.18 0.37 -4.48
N MET A 57 6.59 -0.49 -3.56
CA MET A 57 6.19 -0.35 -2.15
C MET A 57 6.62 0.98 -1.55
N LYS A 58 7.77 1.52 -1.99
CA LYS A 58 8.29 2.78 -1.47
C LYS A 58 7.32 3.96 -1.65
N THR A 59 6.59 4.02 -2.76
CA THR A 59 5.62 5.10 -3.00
C THR A 59 4.31 4.85 -2.24
N ALA A 60 3.89 3.59 -2.09
CA ALA A 60 2.73 3.23 -1.29
C ALA A 60 2.96 3.54 0.21
N ASP A 61 4.12 3.16 0.75
CA ASP A 61 4.48 3.39 2.15
C ASP A 61 4.54 4.90 2.47
N GLN A 62 5.14 5.71 1.58
CA GLN A 62 5.19 7.17 1.76
C GLN A 62 3.80 7.83 1.75
N ALA A 63 2.89 7.35 0.91
CA ALA A 63 1.51 7.87 0.89
C ALA A 63 0.77 7.53 2.19
N LEU A 64 0.97 6.30 2.70
CA LEU A 64 0.41 5.87 3.98
C LEU A 64 0.99 6.66 5.16
N GLU A 65 2.31 6.86 5.19
CA GLU A 65 2.98 7.67 6.22
C GLU A 65 2.44 9.11 6.26
N ARG A 66 2.26 9.74 5.10
CA ARG A 66 1.64 11.08 5.02
C ARG A 66 0.23 11.08 5.58
N ARG A 67 -0.57 10.07 5.24
CA ARG A 67 -1.95 9.96 5.73
C ARG A 67 -2.01 9.72 7.24
N ILE A 68 -1.10 8.92 7.78
CA ILE A 68 -0.96 8.70 9.21
C ILE A 68 -0.63 10.02 9.91
N ALA A 69 0.36 10.77 9.42
CA ALA A 69 0.74 12.05 10.01
C ALA A 69 -0.39 13.09 9.99
N GLU A 70 -1.21 13.13 8.93
CA GLU A 70 -2.41 13.97 8.87
C GLU A 70 -3.44 13.58 9.93
N LEU A 71 -3.71 12.28 10.07
CA LEU A 71 -4.67 11.77 11.04
C LEU A 71 -4.20 12.00 12.48
N GLU A 72 -2.91 11.81 12.76
CA GLU A 72 -2.32 12.08 14.07
C GLU A 72 -2.47 13.56 14.46
N ARG A 73 -2.24 14.49 13.52
CA ARG A 73 -2.46 15.92 13.74
C ARG A 73 -3.92 16.23 14.06
N TYR A 74 -4.85 15.66 13.28
CA TYR A 74 -6.27 15.89 13.49
C TYR A 74 -6.76 15.33 14.83
N CYS A 75 -6.32 14.13 15.19
CA CYS A 75 -6.57 13.53 16.51
C CYS A 75 -6.04 14.41 17.64
N GLY A 76 -4.83 14.95 17.50
CA GLY A 76 -4.24 15.88 18.47
C GLY A 76 -5.06 17.16 18.63
N GLN A 77 -5.53 17.75 17.53
CA GLN A 77 -6.41 18.91 17.56
C GLN A 77 -7.73 18.62 18.29
N LEU A 78 -8.40 17.53 17.92
CA LEU A 78 -9.66 17.13 18.56
C LEU A 78 -9.49 16.82 20.05
N ALA A 79 -8.34 16.25 20.46
CA ALA A 79 -8.03 16.01 21.87
C ALA A 79 -7.87 17.30 22.66
N LEU A 80 -7.24 18.32 22.06
CA LEU A 80 -7.11 19.65 22.66
C LEU A 80 -8.47 20.33 22.79
N GLU A 81 -9.26 20.36 21.72
CA GLU A 81 -10.62 20.94 21.71
C GLU A 81 -11.50 20.27 22.77
N ASN A 82 -11.49 18.94 22.85
CA ASN A 82 -12.21 18.20 23.89
C ASN A 82 -11.76 18.59 25.30
N THR A 83 -10.46 18.77 25.52
CA THR A 83 -9.91 19.17 26.82
C THR A 83 -10.42 20.55 27.22
N VAL A 84 -10.44 21.50 26.28
CA VAL A 84 -10.97 22.85 26.50
C VAL A 84 -12.47 22.80 26.82
N LEU A 85 -13.26 22.10 26.01
CA LEU A 85 -14.70 21.97 26.20
C LEU A 85 -15.05 21.34 27.55
N LYS A 86 -14.36 20.25 27.93
CA LYS A 86 -14.56 19.59 29.22
C LYS A 86 -14.24 20.52 30.40
N LYS A 87 -13.18 21.33 30.30
CA LYS A 87 -12.83 22.33 31.33
C LYS A 87 -13.89 23.42 31.43
N SER A 88 -14.36 23.96 30.30
CA SER A 88 -15.41 24.98 30.29
C SER A 88 -16.70 24.46 30.95
N LEU A 89 -17.15 23.26 30.58
CA LEU A 89 -18.34 22.63 31.18
C LEU A 89 -18.18 22.39 32.69
N ALA A 90 -16.99 21.99 33.14
CA ALA A 90 -16.71 21.84 34.56
C ALA A 90 -16.82 23.19 35.30
N ASN A 91 -16.24 24.24 34.74
CA ASN A 91 -16.29 25.59 35.32
C ASN A 91 -17.72 26.13 35.38
N ASP A 92 -18.53 25.94 34.33
CA ASP A 92 -19.93 26.39 34.32
C ASP A 92 -20.79 25.69 35.39
N ARG A 93 -20.57 24.38 35.58
CA ARG A 93 -21.24 23.62 36.66
C ARG A 93 -20.87 24.15 38.05
N THR A 94 -19.60 24.45 38.28
CA THR A 94 -19.16 25.02 39.57
C THR A 94 -19.75 26.41 39.82
N ARG A 95 -19.93 27.22 38.77
CA ARG A 95 -20.49 28.58 38.87
C ARG A 95 -22.00 28.59 39.12
N SER A 96 -22.72 27.58 38.62
CA SER A 96 -24.16 27.43 38.83
C SER A 96 -24.53 26.99 40.25
N GLY A 97 -23.64 26.27 40.95
CA GLY A 97 -23.85 25.81 42.34
C GLY A 97 -23.48 26.82 43.44
N SER A 98 -23.05 28.04 43.08
CA SER A 98 -22.67 29.12 44.02
C SER A 98 -23.67 30.28 44.06
N LYS A 99 -24.92 30.08 43.59
CA LYS A 99 -26.02 31.04 43.71
C LYS A 99 -27.15 30.47 44.54
#